data_AF-A0A833JQE0-F1
#
_entry.id   AF-A0A833JQE0-F1
#
_cell.length_a   1.000
_cell.length_b   1.000
_cell.length_c   1.000
_cell.angle_alpha   90.00
_cell.angle_beta   90.00
_cell.angle_gamma   90.00
#
_symmetry.space_group_name_H-M   'P 1'
#
loop_
_entity.id
_entity.type
_entity.pdbx_description
1 polymer ?
#
loop_
_entity_poly.entity_id
_entity_poly.type
_entity_poly.pdbx_seq_one_letter_code
_entity_poly.pdbx_strand_id
1 'polypeptide(L)'
;MQQLTPTINGQPLTMSSREIAQVVESRHDKVKQSIERLSQRGLVSFTPVGEKSETGRPGVVYHVSKRDSYVIVAQLSPEFTARLVDRWQELEAKAALPSWAQNLSQAARIALEDLSTQLEHFKDETHRLNAVCNDLAANLKAGLTPVEFCRMLNGVNLNRVQPLLVERKRLLKTQHGYRSAAAYRDKLFTERRYLNRDDRPCEKVVLTQRGAKWLYSQYEQGQLEMRKDWDGKYTHMLFDNEEKAA
;
A
#
# COMPACT_ATOMS: atom_id res chain seq x y z
N MET A 1 12.92 -29.91 12.85
CA MET A 1 13.86 -29.63 13.96
C MET A 1 13.86 -30.85 14.88
N GLN A 2 14.97 -31.57 14.96
CA GLN A 2 15.13 -32.71 15.88
C GLN A 2 15.41 -32.15 17.28
N GLN A 3 14.54 -32.44 18.26
CA GLN A 3 14.73 -32.01 19.64
C GLN A 3 15.77 -32.91 20.31
N LEU A 4 16.92 -32.33 20.66
CA LEU A 4 17.92 -32.95 21.56
C LEU A 4 17.24 -33.21 22.90
N THR A 5 17.00 -34.48 23.23
CA THR A 5 16.43 -34.88 24.52
C THR A 5 17.54 -34.74 25.57
N PRO A 6 17.36 -33.91 26.62
CA PRO A 6 18.34 -33.83 27.70
C PRO A 6 18.50 -35.23 28.30
N THR A 7 19.74 -35.66 28.51
CA THR A 7 20.09 -37.01 28.93
C THR A 7 20.81 -36.93 30.27
N ILE A 8 20.39 -37.71 31.28
CA ILE A 8 21.13 -37.87 32.54
C ILE A 8 21.65 -39.32 32.55
N ASN A 9 22.96 -39.51 32.74
CA ASN A 9 23.62 -40.83 32.72
C ASN A 9 23.33 -41.71 31.50
N GLY A 10 23.23 -41.10 30.30
CA GLY A 10 22.99 -41.85 29.05
C GLY A 10 21.54 -42.29 28.83
N GLN A 11 20.61 -41.98 29.74
CA GLN A 11 19.18 -42.24 29.58
C GLN A 11 18.41 -40.95 29.25
N PRO A 12 17.44 -41.00 28.31
CA PRO A 12 16.63 -39.84 27.98
C PRO A 12 15.83 -39.39 29.21
N LEU A 13 15.87 -38.09 29.52
CA LEU A 13 15.11 -37.54 30.63
C LEU A 13 13.61 -37.63 30.34
N THR A 14 12.93 -38.46 31.11
CA THR A 14 11.48 -38.70 30.99
C THR A 14 10.77 -38.40 32.30
N MET A 15 9.49 -38.05 32.21
CA MET A 15 8.60 -37.91 33.36
C MET A 15 7.64 -39.10 33.39
N SER A 16 7.43 -39.68 34.57
CA SER A 16 6.53 -40.81 34.78
C SER A 16 5.07 -40.35 34.95
N SER A 17 4.12 -41.23 34.62
CA SER A 17 2.70 -40.93 34.81
C SER A 17 2.29 -40.77 36.28
N ARG A 18 3.08 -41.29 37.24
CA ARG A 18 2.90 -41.05 38.68
C ARG A 18 3.31 -39.63 39.07
N GLU A 19 4.45 -39.16 38.58
CA GLU A 19 4.88 -37.78 38.81
C GLU A 19 3.88 -36.79 38.19
N ILE A 20 3.39 -37.07 36.97
CA ILE A 20 2.33 -36.24 36.36
C ILE A 20 1.07 -36.24 37.24
N ALA A 21 0.66 -37.40 37.75
CA ALA A 21 -0.50 -37.50 38.63
C ALA A 21 -0.35 -36.68 39.92
N GLN A 22 0.86 -36.61 40.48
CA GLN A 22 1.16 -35.74 41.61
C GLN A 22 1.09 -34.26 41.21
N VAL A 23 1.65 -33.89 40.06
CA VAL A 23 1.65 -32.49 39.58
C VAL A 23 0.26 -31.96 39.29
N VAL A 24 -0.62 -32.77 38.70
CA VAL A 24 -2.01 -32.37 38.39
C VAL A 24 -3.00 -32.73 39.49
N GLU A 25 -2.52 -33.21 40.64
CA GLU A 25 -3.33 -33.65 41.79
C GLU A 25 -4.49 -34.58 41.39
N SER A 26 -4.22 -35.51 40.47
CA SER A 26 -5.23 -36.41 39.89
C SER A 26 -4.87 -37.87 40.11
N ARG A 27 -5.86 -38.75 39.95
CA ARG A 27 -5.64 -40.20 40.08
C ARG A 27 -4.74 -40.70 38.94
N HIS A 28 -3.76 -41.53 39.28
CA HIS A 28 -2.82 -42.14 38.32
C HIS A 28 -3.53 -42.83 37.14
N ASP A 29 -4.61 -43.55 37.41
CA ASP A 29 -5.42 -44.21 36.36
C ASP A 29 -6.02 -43.22 35.36
N LYS A 30 -6.43 -42.02 35.81
CA LYS A 30 -6.98 -40.98 34.93
C LYS A 30 -5.91 -40.37 34.05
N VAL A 31 -4.71 -40.18 34.60
CA VAL A 31 -3.54 -39.74 33.82
C VAL A 31 -3.19 -40.77 32.75
N LYS A 32 -3.17 -42.07 33.07
CA LYS A 32 -2.92 -43.14 32.09
C LYS A 32 -3.95 -43.15 30.96
N GLN A 33 -5.24 -43.05 31.28
CA GLN A 33 -6.32 -42.96 30.28
C GLN A 33 -6.13 -41.77 29.35
N SER A 34 -5.74 -40.61 29.88
CA SER A 34 -5.47 -39.42 29.06
C SER A 34 -4.24 -39.59 28.17
N ILE A 35 -3.16 -40.20 28.68
CA ILE A 35 -1.95 -40.51 27.90
C ILE A 35 -2.27 -41.44 26.73
N GLU A 36 -3.03 -42.51 26.98
CA GLU A 36 -3.44 -43.46 25.95
C GLU A 36 -4.31 -42.78 24.88
N ARG A 37 -5.29 -41.98 25.30
CA ARG A 37 -6.17 -41.24 24.39
C ARG A 37 -5.41 -40.21 23.55
N LEU A 38 -4.44 -39.51 24.13
CA LEU A 38 -3.59 -38.55 23.41
C LEU A 38 -2.65 -39.26 22.43
N SER A 39 -2.13 -40.43 22.81
CA SER A 39 -1.26 -41.24 21.96
C SER A 39 -2.02 -41.80 20.75
N GLN A 40 -3.26 -42.27 20.95
CA GLN A 40 -4.15 -42.67 19.85
C GLN A 40 -4.43 -41.54 18.86
N ARG A 41 -4.40 -40.28 19.31
CA ARG A 41 -4.54 -39.09 18.45
C ARG A 41 -3.24 -38.67 17.78
N GLY A 42 -2.14 -39.38 18.02
CA GLY A 42 -0.80 -39.03 17.54
C GLY A 42 -0.21 -37.78 18.20
N LEU A 43 -0.78 -37.33 19.32
CA LEU A 43 -0.37 -36.08 19.99
C LEU A 43 0.78 -36.28 20.97
N VAL A 44 0.96 -37.47 21.54
CA VAL A 44 2.05 -37.79 22.49
C VAL A 44 2.57 -39.21 22.28
N SER A 45 3.80 -39.47 22.69
CA SER A 45 4.37 -40.83 22.75
C SER A 45 4.68 -41.20 24.20
N PHE A 46 4.62 -42.49 24.52
CA PHE A 46 4.98 -42.99 25.85
C PHE A 46 5.61 -44.38 25.77
N THR A 47 6.46 -44.68 26.76
CA THR A 47 7.06 -46.01 26.95
C THR A 47 6.49 -46.65 28.21
N PRO A 48 5.83 -47.81 28.13
CA PRO A 48 5.36 -48.55 29.31
C PRO A 48 6.53 -49.24 30.02
N VAL A 49 6.62 -49.06 31.33
CA VAL A 49 7.63 -49.69 32.19
C VAL A 49 6.91 -50.42 33.31
N GLY A 50 7.25 -51.70 33.48
CA GLY A 50 6.71 -52.53 34.55
C GLY A 50 7.29 -52.14 35.91
N GLU A 51 6.42 -51.98 36.90
CA GLU A 51 6.77 -51.63 38.28
C GLU A 51 6.30 -52.75 39.21
N LYS A 52 7.16 -53.21 40.11
CA LYS A 52 6.75 -54.15 41.16
C LYS A 52 5.97 -53.38 42.22
N SER A 53 4.68 -53.68 42.40
CA SER A 53 3.92 -53.04 43.47
C SER A 53 4.27 -53.67 44.82
N GLU A 54 4.22 -52.86 45.89
CA GLU A 54 4.31 -53.34 47.28
C GLU A 54 3.14 -54.26 47.65
N THR A 55 2.03 -54.20 46.91
CA THR A 55 0.80 -54.99 47.11
C THR A 55 0.74 -56.29 46.30
N GLY A 56 1.84 -56.69 45.65
CA GLY A 56 1.97 -58.00 45.00
C GLY A 56 1.38 -58.15 43.59
N ARG A 57 0.81 -57.09 43.00
CA ARG A 57 0.36 -57.09 41.59
C ARG A 57 1.27 -56.19 40.74
N PRO A 58 1.90 -56.68 39.66
CA PRO A 58 2.73 -55.84 38.81
C PRO A 58 1.92 -54.67 38.24
N GLY A 59 2.36 -53.44 38.52
CA GLY A 59 1.78 -52.21 37.98
C GLY A 59 2.51 -51.77 36.72
N VAL A 60 1.87 -50.97 35.87
CA VAL A 60 2.51 -50.38 34.69
C VAL A 60 2.47 -48.86 34.79
N VAL A 61 3.64 -48.24 34.68
CA VAL A 61 3.84 -46.79 34.66
C VAL A 61 4.29 -46.36 33.27
N TYR A 62 3.82 -45.20 32.81
CA TYR A 62 4.14 -44.67 31.49
C TYR A 62 5.18 -43.57 31.64
N HIS A 63 6.26 -43.65 30.85
CA HIS A 63 7.28 -42.61 30.78
C HIS A 63 7.07 -41.80 29.50
N VAL A 64 7.07 -40.48 29.64
CA VAL A 64 6.83 -39.53 28.54
C VAL A 64 7.98 -38.54 28.39
N SER A 65 8.13 -38.01 27.17
CA SER A 65 9.12 -36.97 26.87
C SER A 65 8.74 -35.63 27.54
N LYS A 66 9.71 -34.73 27.71
CA LYS A 66 9.48 -33.38 28.26
C LYS A 66 8.38 -32.61 27.50
N ARG A 67 8.34 -32.71 26.18
CA ARG A 67 7.33 -32.01 25.36
C ARG A 67 5.94 -32.60 25.62
N ASP A 68 5.85 -33.92 25.68
CA ASP A 68 4.59 -34.62 25.85
C ASP A 68 4.02 -34.44 27.26
N SER A 69 4.87 -34.36 28.30
CA SER A 69 4.41 -34.06 29.66
C SER A 69 3.70 -32.70 29.74
N TYR A 70 4.19 -31.67 29.03
CA TYR A 70 3.49 -30.38 28.98
C TYR A 70 2.13 -30.48 28.30
N VAL A 71 2.03 -31.23 27.19
CA VAL A 71 0.75 -31.42 26.47
C VAL A 71 -0.26 -32.16 27.36
N ILE A 72 0.18 -33.19 28.08
CA ILE A 72 -0.65 -33.96 29.00
C ILE A 72 -1.14 -33.09 30.16
N VAL A 73 -0.24 -32.32 30.79
CA VAL A 73 -0.58 -31.41 31.89
C VAL A 73 -1.53 -30.31 31.44
N ALA A 74 -1.30 -29.71 30.26
CA ALA A 74 -2.18 -28.67 29.72
C ALA A 74 -3.61 -29.16 29.47
N GLN A 75 -3.79 -30.44 29.07
CA GLN A 75 -5.13 -31.02 28.92
C GLN A 75 -5.77 -31.38 30.27
N LEU A 76 -4.98 -31.87 31.23
CA LEU A 76 -5.49 -32.34 32.53
C LEU A 76 -5.76 -31.20 33.52
N SER A 77 -5.06 -30.07 33.40
CA SER A 77 -5.30 -28.86 34.20
C SER A 77 -5.68 -27.68 33.30
N PRO A 78 -6.99 -27.44 33.12
CA PRO A 78 -7.47 -26.22 32.48
C PRO A 78 -7.00 -24.95 33.19
N GLU A 79 -6.78 -25.00 34.50
CA GLU A 79 -6.28 -23.87 35.31
C GLU A 79 -4.85 -23.49 34.92
N PHE A 80 -3.99 -24.48 34.65
CA PHE A 80 -2.64 -24.26 34.14
C PHE A 80 -2.68 -23.58 32.77
N THR A 81 -3.57 -24.06 31.88
CA THR A 81 -3.75 -23.47 30.54
C THR A 81 -4.32 -22.06 30.62
N ALA A 82 -5.27 -21.80 31.52
CA ALA A 82 -5.83 -20.46 31.75
C ALA A 82 -4.73 -19.48 32.20
N ARG A 83 -3.90 -19.85 33.19
CA ARG A 83 -2.77 -19.02 33.64
C ARG A 83 -1.76 -18.73 32.53
N LEU A 84 -1.51 -19.71 31.65
CA LEU A 84 -0.64 -19.51 30.49
C LEU A 84 -1.23 -18.49 29.51
N VAL A 85 -2.53 -18.60 29.23
CA VAL A 85 -3.28 -17.66 28.37
C VAL A 85 -3.29 -16.27 29.00
N ASP A 86 -3.65 -16.14 30.27
CA ASP A 86 -3.67 -14.88 31.02
C ASP A 86 -2.30 -14.21 30.96
N ARG A 87 -1.22 -14.99 31.15
CA ARG A 87 0.15 -14.48 31.09
C ARG A 87 0.51 -13.97 29.68
N TRP A 88 0.07 -14.65 28.63
CA TRP A 88 0.29 -14.18 27.26
C TRP A 88 -0.51 -12.91 26.97
N GLN A 89 -1.75 -12.84 27.40
CA GLN A 89 -2.58 -11.63 27.29
C GLN A 89 -1.94 -10.44 28.04
N GLU A 90 -1.37 -10.65 29.22
CA GLU A 90 -0.62 -9.61 29.94
C GLU A 90 0.61 -9.12 29.15
N LEU A 91 1.35 -10.03 28.51
CA LEU A 91 2.53 -9.68 27.72
C LEU A 91 2.13 -8.93 26.44
N GLU A 92 1.05 -9.35 25.78
CA GLU A 92 0.48 -8.66 24.63
C GLU A 92 -0.03 -7.27 25.02
N ALA A 93 -0.74 -7.13 26.14
CA ALA A 93 -1.16 -5.84 26.66
C ALA A 93 0.03 -4.90 26.95
N LYS A 94 1.13 -5.45 27.45
CA LYS A 94 2.38 -4.69 27.66
C LYS A 94 3.10 -4.34 26.36
N ALA A 95 2.94 -5.13 25.30
CA ALA A 95 3.56 -4.91 23.99
C ALA A 95 2.70 -4.03 23.06
N ALA A 96 1.41 -3.86 23.34
CA ALA A 96 0.43 -3.33 22.39
C ALA A 96 0.54 -1.84 22.03
N LEU A 97 1.40 -1.03 22.68
CA LEU A 97 1.71 0.33 22.24
C LEU A 97 3.10 0.76 22.73
N PRO A 98 3.87 1.54 21.96
CA PRO A 98 5.07 2.21 22.45
C PRO A 98 4.75 3.05 23.71
N SER A 99 5.64 3.08 24.70
CA SER A 99 5.44 3.77 25.98
C SER A 99 5.08 5.26 25.86
N TRP A 100 5.53 5.92 24.78
CA TRP A 100 5.17 7.31 24.48
C TRP A 100 3.73 7.47 24.01
N ALA A 101 3.13 6.44 23.39
CA ALA A 101 1.77 6.48 22.87
C ALA A 101 0.71 6.16 23.95
N GLN A 102 1.08 5.35 24.94
CA GLN A 102 0.19 4.98 26.04
C GLN A 102 -0.20 6.19 26.92
N ASN A 103 0.72 7.15 27.09
CA ASN A 103 0.52 8.35 27.91
C ASN A 103 0.06 9.60 27.13
N LEU A 104 -0.31 9.46 25.85
CA LEU A 104 -0.84 10.60 25.09
C LEU A 104 -2.18 11.04 25.67
N SER A 105 -2.29 12.35 25.93
CA SER A 105 -3.56 12.97 26.28
C SER A 105 -4.58 12.81 25.15
N GLN A 106 -5.87 12.89 25.46
CA GLN A 106 -6.93 12.81 24.46
C GLN A 106 -6.75 13.86 23.34
N ALA A 107 -6.29 15.06 23.71
CA ALA A 107 -5.96 16.10 22.75
C ALA A 107 -4.80 15.71 21.81
N ALA A 108 -3.77 15.04 22.32
CA ALA A 108 -2.65 14.59 21.51
C ALA A 108 -3.02 13.45 20.54
N ARG A 109 -3.98 12.58 20.93
CA ARG A 109 -4.53 11.55 20.04
C ARG A 109 -5.33 12.15 18.89
N ILE A 110 -6.20 13.12 19.19
CA ILE A 110 -6.97 13.85 18.16
C ILE A 110 -6.04 14.60 17.20
N ALA A 111 -4.99 15.24 17.70
CA ALA A 111 -4.01 15.92 16.87
C ALA A 111 -3.24 14.95 15.96
N LEU A 112 -2.96 13.73 16.42
CA LEU A 112 -2.30 12.71 15.60
C LEU A 112 -3.20 12.24 14.44
N GLU A 113 -4.49 12.06 14.72
CA GLU A 113 -5.51 11.67 13.72
C GLU A 113 -5.77 12.79 12.70
N ASP A 114 -5.79 14.04 13.15
CA ASP A 114 -5.89 15.19 12.26
C ASP A 114 -4.66 15.30 11.34
N LEU A 115 -3.46 15.11 11.90
CA LEU A 115 -2.22 15.08 11.12
C LEU A 115 -2.18 13.91 10.12
N SER A 116 -2.66 12.72 10.48
CA SER A 116 -2.72 11.60 9.53
C SER A 116 -3.69 11.91 8.38
N THR A 117 -4.86 12.45 8.69
CA THR A 117 -5.86 12.87 7.69
C THR A 117 -5.29 13.91 6.74
N GLN A 118 -4.59 14.92 7.27
CA GLN A 118 -3.93 15.94 6.45
C GLN A 118 -2.85 15.33 5.55
N LEU A 119 -2.03 14.41 6.08
CA LEU A 119 -0.99 13.73 5.30
C LEU A 119 -1.57 12.89 4.17
N GLU A 120 -2.70 12.21 4.38
CA GLU A 120 -3.40 11.48 3.33
C GLU A 120 -3.90 12.43 2.24
N HIS A 121 -4.57 13.51 2.63
CA HIS A 121 -5.02 14.54 1.69
C HIS A 121 -3.87 15.10 0.82
N PHE A 122 -2.73 15.44 1.43
CA PHE A 122 -1.56 15.93 0.68
C PHE A 122 -0.94 14.88 -0.25
N LYS A 123 -0.95 13.60 0.14
CA LYS A 123 -0.47 12.51 -0.71
C LYS A 123 -1.34 12.33 -1.93
N ASP A 124 -2.66 12.36 -1.75
CA ASP A 124 -3.62 12.25 -2.86
C ASP A 124 -3.46 13.41 -3.84
N GLU A 125 -3.31 14.63 -3.33
CA GLU A 125 -3.05 15.80 -4.18
C GLU A 125 -1.73 15.67 -4.93
N THR A 126 -0.67 15.21 -4.25
CA THR A 126 0.63 14.95 -4.91
C THR A 126 0.51 13.90 -6.01
N HIS A 127 -0.27 12.84 -5.79
CA HIS A 127 -0.51 11.81 -6.79
C HIS A 127 -1.28 12.35 -8.00
N ARG A 128 -2.32 13.14 -7.77
CA ARG A 128 -3.10 13.84 -8.81
C ARG A 128 -2.21 14.75 -9.63
N LEU A 129 -1.42 15.61 -8.98
CA LEU A 129 -0.51 16.54 -9.65
C LEU A 129 0.52 15.79 -10.52
N ASN A 130 1.07 14.69 -10.02
CA ASN A 130 2.01 13.86 -10.77
C ASN A 130 1.38 13.19 -12.00
N ALA A 131 0.15 12.68 -11.89
CA ALA A 131 -0.58 12.11 -13.02
C ALA A 131 -0.77 13.14 -14.14
N VAL A 132 -1.22 14.35 -13.78
CA VAL A 132 -1.36 15.46 -14.73
C VAL A 132 -0.03 15.85 -15.37
N CYS A 133 1.05 15.94 -14.58
CA CYS A 133 2.38 16.27 -15.10
C CYS A 133 2.86 15.23 -16.12
N ASN A 134 2.58 13.95 -15.85
CA ASN A 134 2.93 12.85 -16.75
C ASN A 134 2.12 12.88 -18.04
N ASP A 135 0.82 13.12 -17.97
CA ASP A 135 -0.05 13.26 -19.14
C ASP A 135 0.34 14.47 -19.99
N LEU A 136 0.66 15.61 -19.36
CA LEU A 136 1.18 16.78 -20.05
C LEU A 136 2.51 16.48 -20.74
N ALA A 137 3.43 15.80 -20.05
CA ALA A 137 4.71 15.42 -20.62
C ALA A 137 4.55 14.47 -21.82
N ALA A 138 3.62 13.53 -21.77
CA ALA A 138 3.29 12.62 -22.87
C ALA A 138 2.68 13.37 -24.06
N ASN A 139 1.71 14.25 -23.82
CA ASN A 139 1.04 15.04 -24.86
C ASN A 139 1.99 16.03 -25.54
N LEU A 140 2.89 16.68 -24.77
CA LEU A 140 3.92 17.55 -25.35
C LEU A 140 4.94 16.78 -26.21
N LYS A 141 5.29 15.53 -25.86
CA LYS A 141 6.11 14.65 -26.72
C LYS A 141 5.37 14.30 -28.01
N ALA A 142 4.06 14.08 -27.96
CA ALA A 142 3.22 13.81 -29.11
C ALA A 142 3.01 15.01 -30.05
N GLY A 143 3.42 16.23 -29.64
CA GLY A 143 3.42 17.44 -30.47
C GLY A 143 2.02 18.03 -30.66
N LEU A 144 1.59 18.86 -29.70
CA LEU A 144 0.32 19.58 -29.72
C LEU A 144 0.38 20.82 -30.61
N THR A 145 -0.66 21.09 -31.38
CA THR A 145 -0.84 22.38 -32.06
C THR A 145 -1.15 23.50 -31.05
N PRO A 146 -0.90 24.79 -31.37
CA PRO A 146 -1.25 25.90 -30.49
C PRO A 146 -2.72 25.93 -30.05
N VAL A 147 -3.64 25.49 -30.92
CA VAL A 147 -5.07 25.45 -30.62
C VAL A 147 -5.40 24.29 -29.68
N GLU A 148 -4.80 23.11 -29.88
CA GLU A 148 -4.97 21.97 -28.97
C GLU A 148 -4.44 22.29 -27.57
N PHE A 149 -3.31 22.97 -27.48
CA PHE A 149 -2.77 23.45 -26.20
C PHE A 149 -3.70 24.47 -25.54
N CYS A 150 -4.16 25.49 -26.28
CA CYS A 150 -5.07 26.50 -25.75
C CYS A 150 -6.46 25.94 -25.39
N ARG A 151 -6.87 24.79 -25.94
CA ARG A 151 -8.10 24.10 -25.52
C ARG A 151 -8.03 23.63 -24.07
N MET A 152 -6.84 23.36 -23.56
CA MET A 152 -6.60 23.00 -22.17
C MET A 152 -6.61 24.23 -21.25
N LEU A 153 -6.73 25.46 -21.76
CA LEU A 153 -6.73 26.69 -20.97
C LEU A 153 -8.16 27.23 -20.85
N ASN A 154 -8.56 27.66 -19.65
CA ASN A 154 -9.90 28.18 -19.42
C ASN A 154 -10.07 29.53 -20.14
N GLY A 155 -11.24 29.74 -20.73
CA GLY A 155 -11.63 31.04 -21.27
C GLY A 155 -10.98 31.45 -22.59
N VAL A 156 -9.99 30.74 -23.10
CA VAL A 156 -9.28 31.17 -24.32
C VAL A 156 -10.20 31.05 -25.55
N ASN A 157 -10.25 32.10 -26.36
CA ASN A 157 -10.94 32.07 -27.64
C ASN A 157 -10.08 31.34 -28.69
N LEU A 158 -10.33 30.04 -28.86
CA LEU A 158 -9.56 29.16 -29.75
C LEU A 158 -9.49 29.67 -31.21
N ASN A 159 -10.55 30.32 -31.69
CA ASN A 159 -10.62 30.85 -33.06
C ASN A 159 -9.66 32.04 -33.27
N ARG A 160 -9.23 32.71 -32.20
CA ARG A 160 -8.36 33.87 -32.24
C ARG A 160 -6.89 33.54 -31.98
N VAL A 161 -6.59 32.37 -31.43
CA VAL A 161 -5.21 31.92 -31.14
C VAL A 161 -4.31 31.95 -32.38
N GLN A 162 -4.71 31.29 -33.47
CA GLN A 162 -3.89 31.26 -34.70
C GLN A 162 -3.80 32.62 -35.41
N PRO A 163 -4.91 33.37 -35.62
CA PRO A 163 -4.84 34.74 -36.13
C PRO A 163 -3.91 35.65 -35.33
N LEU A 164 -4.01 35.64 -34.00
CA LEU A 164 -3.17 36.45 -33.11
C LEU A 164 -1.68 36.09 -33.24
N LEU A 165 -1.34 34.81 -33.41
CA LEU A 165 0.03 34.39 -33.67
C LEU A 165 0.54 34.85 -35.05
N VAL A 166 -0.33 34.96 -36.05
CA VAL A 166 0.02 35.53 -37.36
C VAL A 166 0.21 37.04 -37.28
N GLU A 167 -0.69 37.76 -36.61
CA GLU A 167 -0.60 39.21 -36.35
C GLU A 167 0.73 39.55 -35.64
N ARG A 168 1.14 38.71 -34.68
CA ARG A 168 2.44 38.83 -33.97
C ARG A 168 3.64 38.30 -34.77
N LYS A 169 3.48 37.97 -36.05
CA LYS A 169 4.55 37.45 -36.94
C LYS A 169 5.25 36.21 -36.37
N ARG A 170 4.56 35.39 -35.57
CA ARG A 170 5.05 34.12 -35.02
C ARG A 170 4.72 32.96 -35.94
N LEU A 171 3.54 33.00 -36.55
CA LEU A 171 3.11 32.08 -37.60
C LEU A 171 2.91 32.82 -38.92
N LEU A 172 2.97 32.07 -40.02
CA LEU A 172 2.67 32.54 -41.36
C LEU A 172 1.44 31.82 -41.87
N LYS A 173 0.46 32.55 -42.41
CA LYS A 173 -0.71 31.96 -43.06
C LYS A 173 -0.32 31.48 -44.46
N THR A 174 -0.75 30.28 -44.82
CA THR A 174 -0.52 29.65 -46.13
C THR A 174 -1.86 29.29 -46.78
N GLN A 175 -1.83 28.83 -48.03
CA GLN A 175 -3.04 28.41 -48.75
C GLN A 175 -3.80 27.28 -48.04
N HIS A 176 -3.10 26.40 -47.30
CA HIS A 176 -3.66 25.18 -46.72
C HIS A 176 -3.44 25.07 -45.20
N GLY A 177 -3.16 26.18 -44.52
CA GLY A 177 -2.95 26.19 -43.06
C GLY A 177 -1.93 27.22 -42.61
N TYR A 178 -1.13 26.85 -41.61
CA TYR A 178 -0.14 27.74 -41.00
C TYR A 178 1.25 27.13 -41.04
N ARG A 179 2.27 27.97 -41.05
CA ARG A 179 3.69 27.57 -40.93
C ARG A 179 4.40 28.39 -39.87
N SER A 180 5.51 27.86 -39.35
CA SER A 180 6.32 28.60 -38.38
C SER A 180 7.11 29.70 -39.10
N ALA A 181 7.12 30.91 -38.55
CA ALA A 181 8.01 31.95 -39.05
C ALA A 181 9.47 31.55 -38.77
N ALA A 182 10.38 31.85 -39.69
CA ALA A 182 11.76 31.36 -39.66
C ALA A 182 12.49 31.63 -38.33
N ALA A 183 12.25 32.77 -37.69
CA ALA A 183 12.87 33.14 -36.42
C ALA A 183 12.45 32.25 -35.23
N TYR A 184 11.28 31.61 -35.31
CA TYR A 184 10.65 30.83 -34.24
C TYR A 184 10.53 29.33 -34.54
N ARG A 185 10.91 28.91 -35.76
CA ARG A 185 11.06 27.51 -36.14
C ARG A 185 12.07 26.82 -35.24
N ASP A 186 11.74 25.60 -34.82
CA ASP A 186 12.46 24.72 -33.90
C ASP A 186 12.70 25.29 -32.49
N LYS A 187 12.34 26.56 -32.24
CA LYS A 187 12.42 27.22 -30.93
C LYS A 187 11.09 27.21 -30.20
N LEU A 188 10.04 27.69 -30.85
CA LEU A 188 8.69 27.70 -30.30
C LEU A 188 7.82 26.68 -31.02
N PHE A 189 7.97 26.55 -32.33
CA PHE A 189 7.14 25.68 -33.14
C PHE A 189 7.96 24.77 -34.05
N THR A 190 7.45 23.57 -34.30
CA THR A 190 7.96 22.60 -35.27
C THR A 190 6.84 22.21 -36.23
N GLU A 191 7.19 21.77 -37.44
CA GLU A 191 6.23 21.40 -38.47
C GLU A 191 6.17 19.87 -38.56
N ARG A 192 4.97 19.28 -38.40
CA ARG A 192 4.75 17.85 -38.60
C ARG A 192 3.96 17.63 -39.87
N ARG A 193 4.45 16.72 -40.71
CA ARG A 193 3.76 16.31 -41.94
C ARG A 193 2.70 15.28 -41.62
N TYR A 194 1.55 15.41 -42.25
CA TYR A 194 0.44 14.46 -42.18
C TYR A 194 -0.26 14.39 -43.53
N LEU A 195 -0.98 13.32 -43.79
CA LEU A 195 -1.80 13.18 -44.99
C LEU A 195 -3.21 13.67 -44.67
N ASN A 196 -3.76 14.52 -45.52
CA ASN A 196 -5.17 14.91 -45.47
C ASN A 196 -6.06 13.75 -45.94
N ARG A 197 -7.38 13.92 -45.78
CA ARG A 197 -8.40 12.95 -46.26
C ARG A 197 -8.27 12.57 -47.74
N ASP A 198 -7.69 13.46 -48.56
CA ASP A 198 -7.44 13.26 -49.99
C ASP A 198 -6.00 12.77 -50.30
N ASP A 199 -5.30 12.17 -49.31
CA ASP A 199 -3.90 11.71 -49.37
C ASP A 199 -2.87 12.79 -49.77
N ARG A 200 -3.24 14.07 -49.65
CA ARG A 200 -2.34 15.19 -49.91
C ARG A 200 -1.44 15.45 -48.71
N PRO A 201 -0.11 15.56 -48.90
CA PRO A 201 0.81 15.90 -47.82
C PRO A 201 0.55 17.33 -47.35
N CYS A 202 0.23 17.47 -46.07
CA CYS A 202 -0.02 18.74 -45.40
C CYS A 202 0.89 18.88 -44.17
N GLU A 203 1.10 20.11 -43.75
CA GLU A 203 1.96 20.45 -42.62
C GLU A 203 1.10 21.04 -41.50
N LYS A 204 1.25 20.53 -40.27
CA LYS A 204 0.67 21.11 -39.07
C LYS A 204 1.76 21.67 -38.17
N VAL A 205 1.53 22.87 -37.67
CA VAL A 205 2.44 23.51 -36.71
C VAL A 205 2.15 22.97 -35.32
N VAL A 206 3.15 22.38 -34.69
CA VAL A 206 3.09 21.88 -33.31
C VAL A 206 4.06 22.64 -32.41
N LEU A 207 3.72 22.75 -31.14
CA LEU A 207 4.51 23.42 -30.11
C LEU A 207 5.67 22.53 -29.69
N THR A 208 6.81 23.15 -29.48
CA THR A 208 7.88 22.57 -28.65
C THR A 208 7.54 22.78 -27.17
N GLN A 209 8.27 22.13 -26.27
CA GLN A 209 8.13 22.38 -24.83
C GLN A 209 8.36 23.86 -24.48
N ARG A 210 9.32 24.52 -25.15
CA ARG A 210 9.60 25.96 -24.98
C ARG A 210 8.47 26.81 -25.56
N GLY A 211 7.88 26.39 -26.68
CA GLY A 211 6.68 27.00 -27.27
C GLY A 211 5.47 26.96 -26.36
N ALA A 212 5.21 25.80 -25.75
CA ALA A 212 4.12 25.63 -24.79
C ALA A 212 4.29 26.51 -23.55
N LYS A 213 5.49 26.52 -22.94
CA LYS A 213 5.82 27.43 -21.82
C LYS A 213 5.62 28.90 -22.19
N TRP A 214 6.08 29.29 -23.37
CA TRP A 214 5.92 30.66 -23.85
C TRP A 214 4.44 31.00 -24.04
N LEU A 215 3.66 30.14 -24.70
CA LEU A 215 2.24 30.40 -24.98
C LEU A 215 1.41 30.44 -23.69
N TYR A 216 1.74 29.61 -22.70
CA TYR A 216 1.15 29.66 -21.36
C TYR A 216 1.50 30.97 -20.63
N SER A 217 2.74 31.44 -20.71
CA SER A 217 3.10 32.76 -20.17
C SER A 217 2.30 33.91 -20.82
N GLN A 218 1.97 33.79 -22.12
CA GLN A 218 1.08 34.77 -22.77
C GLN A 218 -0.36 34.69 -22.25
N TYR A 219 -0.82 33.50 -21.87
CA TYR A 219 -2.12 33.32 -21.22
C TYR A 219 -2.16 34.03 -19.86
N GLU A 220 -1.21 33.75 -18.97
CA GLU A 220 -1.14 34.37 -17.63
C GLU A 220 -1.02 35.90 -17.68
N GLN A 221 -0.36 36.44 -18.71
CA GLN A 221 -0.19 37.88 -18.91
C GLN A 221 -1.43 38.55 -19.55
N GLY A 222 -2.52 37.82 -19.78
CA GLY A 222 -3.72 38.34 -20.43
C GLY A 222 -3.50 38.76 -21.89
N GLN A 223 -2.46 38.21 -22.52
CA GLN A 223 -2.08 38.55 -23.89
C GLN A 223 -2.79 37.68 -24.94
N LEU A 224 -3.66 36.77 -24.52
CA LEU A 224 -4.55 36.00 -25.40
C LEU A 224 -5.96 36.58 -25.37
N GLU A 225 -6.67 36.47 -26.48
CA GLU A 225 -8.07 36.87 -26.53
C GLU A 225 -8.94 35.84 -25.82
N MET A 226 -9.75 36.30 -24.87
CA MET A 226 -10.67 35.47 -24.10
C MET A 226 -12.07 35.47 -24.73
N ARG A 227 -12.86 34.47 -24.38
CA ARG A 227 -14.27 34.39 -24.76
C ARG A 227 -15.07 35.44 -24.00
N LYS A 228 -16.22 35.83 -24.57
CA LYS A 228 -17.12 36.83 -23.96
C LYS A 228 -17.78 36.33 -22.67
N ASP A 229 -17.95 35.02 -22.53
CA ASP A 229 -18.55 34.32 -21.39
C ASP A 229 -17.49 33.79 -20.39
N TRP A 230 -16.25 34.26 -20.46
CA TRP A 230 -15.19 33.84 -19.56
C TRP A 230 -15.39 34.38 -18.14
N ASP A 231 -15.13 33.53 -17.15
CA ASP A 231 -15.30 33.79 -15.71
C ASP A 231 -14.21 34.68 -15.09
N GLY A 232 -13.24 35.15 -15.90
CA GLY A 232 -12.16 36.03 -15.47
C GLY A 232 -11.04 35.32 -14.72
N LYS A 233 -11.08 33.98 -14.60
CA LYS A 233 -10.09 33.20 -13.87
C LYS A 233 -9.11 32.55 -14.84
N TYR A 234 -7.82 32.75 -14.58
CA TYR A 234 -6.74 32.09 -15.29
C TYR A 234 -6.55 30.66 -14.75
N THR A 235 -7.46 29.77 -15.12
CA THR A 235 -7.41 28.34 -14.79
C THR A 235 -7.13 27.52 -16.05
N HIS A 236 -6.76 26.27 -15.90
CA HIS A 236 -6.49 25.43 -17.05
C HIS A 236 -6.80 23.98 -16.71
N MET A 237 -7.46 23.27 -17.64
CA MET A 237 -7.69 21.83 -17.59
C MET A 237 -6.40 21.02 -17.81
N LEU A 238 -5.25 21.48 -17.32
CA LEU A 238 -4.31 20.50 -16.78
C LEU A 238 -4.90 19.92 -15.49
N PHE A 239 -5.77 20.66 -14.81
CA PHE A 239 -6.36 20.24 -13.56
C PHE A 239 -7.86 20.50 -13.57
N ASP A 240 -8.64 19.66 -14.25
CA ASP A 240 -10.07 19.43 -13.99
C ASP A 240 -10.59 18.23 -14.81
N ASN A 241 -10.26 17.02 -14.37
CA ASN A 241 -11.29 15.98 -14.25
C ASN A 241 -11.65 16.06 -12.77
N GLU A 242 -12.75 16.67 -12.38
CA GLU A 242 -14.05 16.01 -12.31
C GLU A 242 -15.16 17.07 -12.20
N GLU A 243 -16.24 16.92 -12.98
CA GLU A 243 -17.64 17.09 -12.53
C GLU A 243 -18.59 17.02 -13.73
N LYS A 244 -18.96 15.80 -14.14
CA LYS A 244 -20.30 15.49 -14.68
C LYS A 244 -20.69 14.07 -14.26
N ALA A 245 -20.88 13.90 -12.96
CA ALA A 245 -21.79 12.91 -12.40
C ALA A 245 -23.00 13.68 -11.85
N ALA A 246 -23.96 13.96 -12.73
CA ALA A 246 -25.34 14.30 -12.43
C ALA A 246 -26.19 13.98 -13.67
#